data_AF-W5WHV2-F1
#
_entry.id   AF-W5WHV2-F1
#
_cell.length_a   1.000
_cell.length_b   1.000
_cell.length_c   1.000
_cell.angle_alpha   90.00
_cell.angle_beta   90.00
_cell.angle_gamma   90.00
#
_symmetry.space_group_name_H-M   'P 1'
#
loop_
_entity.id
_entity.type
_entity.pdbx_description
1 polymer ?
#
loop_
_entity_poly.entity_id
_entity_poly.type
_entity_poly.pdbx_seq_one_letter_code
_entity_poly.pdbx_strand_id
1 'polypeptide(L)'
;MSDDRRWGFEDAEDWEYDSGRAAEPSAEQPLTGADPAGVVTVTVSPTAEVRSVRLTPGWRGTVDPRSLHSAVLAAANTASIRALAAQAEQEPPPPQYNPAPPPPLTSPEDLARLIDAAAADLDGFTRQLSAVVDHPVPAHSGGGHVRGSAQRGRVLSLELDADWAAVARDSEIESELVEVLRLLRGLSVPGESAQTPTSPAITELTALVSDPQRLLRGLGLVP
;
A
#
# COMPACT_ATOMS: atom_id res chain seq x y z
N MET A 1 51.07 -26.66 52.06
CA MET A 1 49.66 -26.93 51.72
C MET A 1 48.83 -26.04 52.63
N SER A 2 48.07 -25.04 52.22
CA SER A 2 47.93 -24.28 50.98
C SER A 2 47.33 -22.95 51.43
N ASP A 3 47.76 -21.86 50.81
CA ASP A 3 47.23 -20.50 50.93
C ASP A 3 45.72 -20.47 50.69
N ASP A 4 44.98 -19.68 51.48
CA ASP A 4 43.63 -19.27 51.08
C ASP A 4 43.26 -17.88 51.65
N ARG A 5 43.12 -16.94 50.70
CA ARG A 5 42.12 -15.86 50.63
C ARG A 5 42.23 -14.70 51.62
N ARG A 6 42.99 -13.68 51.20
CA ARG A 6 42.59 -12.28 51.42
C ARG A 6 42.90 -11.45 50.18
N TRP A 7 42.00 -11.50 49.21
CA TRP A 7 41.94 -10.54 48.10
C TRP A 7 40.71 -9.68 48.32
N GLY A 8 40.95 -8.42 48.70
CA GLY A 8 39.98 -7.35 48.61
C GLY A 8 40.07 -6.75 47.21
N PHE A 9 38.92 -6.65 46.55
CA PHE A 9 38.70 -5.76 45.42
C PHE A 9 37.34 -5.09 45.63
N GLU A 10 37.42 -3.83 46.05
CA GLU A 10 36.45 -2.81 45.67
C GLU A 10 36.66 -2.45 44.18
N ASP A 11 35.65 -1.81 43.60
CA ASP A 11 35.61 -1.09 42.31
C ASP A 11 35.25 -1.87 41.03
N ALA A 12 33.97 -1.76 40.67
CA ALA A 12 33.43 -1.24 39.40
C ALA A 12 31.98 -1.76 39.27
N GLU A 13 30.95 -0.96 39.50
CA GLU A 13 30.36 -0.09 38.47
C GLU A 13 30.08 -0.81 37.13
N ASP A 14 29.29 -1.90 37.16
CA ASP A 14 28.56 -2.37 35.98
C ASP A 14 27.33 -1.46 35.76
N TRP A 15 27.58 -0.20 35.40
CA TRP A 15 26.62 0.58 34.65
C TRP A 15 26.62 0.09 33.21
N GLU A 16 25.41 -0.08 32.65
CA GLU A 16 25.15 0.25 31.25
C GLU A 16 25.69 -0.75 30.20
N TYR A 17 25.13 -1.96 30.21
CA TYR A 17 24.72 -2.58 28.95
C TYR A 17 23.20 -2.60 28.89
N ASP A 18 22.59 -1.41 28.81
CA ASP A 18 21.37 -1.28 28.02
C ASP A 18 21.80 -1.58 26.60
N SER A 19 21.74 -2.86 26.27
CA SER A 19 21.86 -3.36 24.92
C SER A 19 21.04 -2.42 24.06
N GLY A 20 21.72 -1.70 23.17
CA GLY A 20 21.11 -1.08 22.01
C GLY A 20 20.43 -2.18 21.21
N ARG A 21 19.26 -2.59 21.69
CA ARG A 21 18.23 -3.25 20.92
C ARG A 21 17.84 -2.15 19.96
N ALA A 22 18.55 -2.13 18.84
CA ALA A 22 18.06 -1.51 17.62
C ALA A 22 16.56 -1.79 17.61
N ALA A 23 15.76 -0.74 17.72
CA ALA A 23 14.31 -0.87 17.73
C ALA A 23 13.98 -1.77 16.55
N GLU A 24 13.60 -3.02 16.84
CA GLU A 24 13.11 -3.91 15.81
C GLU A 24 11.99 -3.10 15.15
N PRO A 25 12.05 -2.86 13.83
CA PRO A 25 11.02 -2.07 13.16
C PRO A 25 9.70 -2.68 13.60
N SER A 26 8.87 -1.89 14.28
CA SER A 26 7.63 -2.34 14.90
C SER A 26 6.95 -3.27 13.91
N ALA A 27 6.98 -4.58 14.21
CA ALA A 27 6.65 -5.58 13.22
C ALA A 27 5.19 -5.36 12.86
N GLU A 28 4.97 -4.75 11.69
CA GLU A 28 3.65 -4.46 11.16
C GLU A 28 2.79 -5.70 11.32
N GLN A 29 1.76 -5.61 12.16
CA GLN A 29 0.96 -6.79 12.49
C GLN A 29 0.27 -7.27 11.23
N PRO A 30 0.49 -8.52 10.82
CA PRO A 30 -0.13 -9.06 9.61
C PRO A 30 -1.64 -9.12 9.81
N LEU A 31 -2.38 -8.68 8.80
CA LEU A 31 -3.82 -8.72 8.76
C LEU A 31 -4.26 -9.97 8.00
N THR A 32 -5.29 -10.64 8.48
CA THR A 32 -5.79 -11.88 7.87
C THR A 32 -7.20 -11.69 7.33
N GLY A 33 -7.50 -12.29 6.19
CA GLY A 33 -8.86 -12.48 5.69
C GLY A 33 -9.12 -13.97 5.50
N ALA A 34 -10.30 -14.44 5.86
CA ALA A 34 -10.70 -15.83 5.68
C ALA A 34 -12.01 -15.89 4.91
N ASP A 35 -12.24 -16.97 4.17
CA ASP A 35 -13.54 -17.23 3.58
C ASP A 35 -14.56 -17.68 4.65
N PRO A 36 -15.87 -17.60 4.38
CA PRO A 36 -16.89 -17.96 5.37
C PRO A 36 -16.83 -19.41 5.87
N ALA A 37 -16.28 -20.34 5.08
CA ALA A 37 -16.13 -21.74 5.48
C ALA A 37 -14.80 -22.03 6.19
N GLY A 38 -13.88 -21.05 6.28
CA GLY A 38 -12.58 -21.21 6.93
C GLY A 38 -11.65 -22.18 6.20
N VAL A 39 -11.81 -22.31 4.89
CA VAL A 39 -11.04 -23.19 4.01
C VAL A 39 -9.78 -22.50 3.49
N VAL A 40 -9.85 -21.19 3.27
CA VAL A 40 -8.80 -20.34 2.75
C VAL A 40 -8.56 -19.20 3.72
N THR A 41 -7.30 -18.99 4.08
CA THR A 41 -6.84 -17.81 4.82
C THR A 41 -5.80 -17.06 3.99
N VAL A 42 -6.01 -15.76 3.78
CA VAL A 42 -5.09 -14.86 3.11
C VAL A 42 -4.51 -13.91 4.14
N THR A 43 -3.18 -13.80 4.19
CA THR A 43 -2.48 -12.87 5.09
C THR A 43 -1.88 -11.74 4.27
N VAL A 44 -2.09 -10.50 4.71
CA VAL A 44 -1.60 -9.28 4.07
C VAL A 44 -0.85 -8.39 5.07
N SER A 45 0.01 -7.50 4.57
CA SER A 45 0.56 -6.38 5.36
C SER A 45 -0.53 -5.32 5.62
N PRO A 46 -0.27 -4.35 6.53
CA PRO A 46 -1.09 -3.14 6.65
C PRO A 46 -1.27 -2.37 5.33
N THR A 47 -0.27 -2.39 4.45
CA THR A 47 -0.32 -1.82 3.10
C THR A 47 -1.09 -2.68 2.07
N ALA A 48 -1.74 -3.77 2.55
CA ALA A 48 -2.46 -4.77 1.78
C ALA A 48 -1.60 -5.58 0.78
N GLU A 49 -0.29 -5.69 1.01
CA GLU A 49 0.57 -6.59 0.26
C GLU A 49 0.35 -8.04 0.70
N VAL A 50 0.17 -8.95 -0.27
CA VAL A 50 -0.12 -10.35 0.02
C VAL A 50 1.14 -11.08 0.49
N ARG A 51 1.11 -11.60 1.71
CA ARG A 51 2.22 -12.32 2.33
C ARG A 51 2.10 -13.82 2.17
N SER A 52 0.90 -14.37 2.39
CA SER A 52 0.64 -15.80 2.26
C SER A 52 -0.82 -16.10 1.95
N VAL A 53 -1.04 -17.24 1.31
CA VAL A 53 -2.32 -17.92 1.22
C VAL A 53 -2.15 -19.27 1.89
N ARG A 54 -3.14 -19.70 2.67
CA ARG A 54 -3.16 -20.98 3.37
C ARG A 54 -4.47 -21.69 3.11
N LEU A 55 -4.37 -22.96 2.73
CA LEU A 55 -5.50 -23.88 2.63
C LEU A 55 -5.59 -24.71 3.91
N THR A 56 -6.80 -24.92 4.39
CA THR A 56 -7.03 -25.81 5.53
C THR A 56 -6.70 -27.25 5.12
N PRO A 57 -6.00 -28.03 5.97
CA PRO A 57 -5.66 -29.41 5.65
C PRO A 57 -6.91 -30.23 5.30
N GLY A 58 -6.88 -30.94 4.18
CA GLY A 58 -8.01 -31.76 3.73
C GLY A 58 -9.18 -30.96 3.14
N TRP A 59 -8.98 -29.70 2.74
CA TRP A 59 -10.01 -28.85 2.13
C TRP A 59 -10.76 -29.50 0.97
N ARG A 60 -10.14 -30.43 0.23
CA ARG A 60 -10.81 -31.17 -0.86
C ARG A 60 -12.00 -32.01 -0.39
N GLY A 61 -12.05 -32.36 0.89
CA GLY A 61 -13.19 -33.04 1.49
C GLY A 61 -14.34 -32.10 1.86
N THR A 62 -14.10 -30.78 1.92
CA THR A 62 -15.09 -29.77 2.30
C THR A 62 -15.53 -28.89 1.15
N VAL A 63 -14.66 -28.66 0.15
CA VAL A 63 -14.89 -27.78 -1.00
C VAL A 63 -14.50 -28.48 -2.29
N ASP A 64 -15.36 -28.39 -3.31
CA ASP A 64 -15.06 -28.85 -4.66
C ASP A 64 -13.89 -28.01 -5.24
N PRO A 65 -12.83 -28.62 -5.80
CA PRO A 65 -11.77 -27.89 -6.50
C PRO A 65 -12.27 -26.82 -7.48
N ARG A 66 -13.42 -27.05 -8.14
CA ARG A 66 -14.05 -26.08 -9.04
C ARG A 66 -14.55 -24.82 -8.33
N SER A 67 -14.88 -24.89 -7.05
CA SER A 67 -15.37 -23.74 -6.27
C SER A 67 -14.29 -23.10 -5.39
N LEU A 68 -13.06 -23.66 -5.34
CA LEU A 68 -11.97 -23.11 -4.53
C LEU A 68 -11.69 -21.63 -4.86
N HIS A 69 -11.78 -21.23 -6.14
CA HIS A 69 -11.57 -19.85 -6.58
C HIS A 69 -12.48 -18.85 -5.84
N SER A 70 -13.73 -19.25 -5.52
CA SER A 70 -14.68 -18.40 -4.83
C SER A 70 -14.31 -18.18 -3.35
N ALA A 71 -13.78 -19.21 -2.68
CA ALA A 71 -13.28 -19.12 -1.32
C ALA A 71 -12.04 -18.21 -1.26
N VAL A 72 -11.11 -18.37 -2.20
CA VAL A 72 -9.93 -17.50 -2.30
C VAL A 72 -10.34 -16.04 -2.54
N LEU A 73 -11.28 -15.79 -3.45
CA LEU A 73 -11.79 -14.45 -3.73
C LEU A 73 -12.41 -13.79 -2.49
N ALA A 74 -13.19 -14.55 -1.70
CA ALA A 74 -13.79 -14.07 -0.46
C ALA A 74 -12.73 -13.74 0.60
N ALA A 75 -11.75 -14.63 0.81
CA ALA A 75 -10.67 -14.43 1.75
C ALA A 75 -9.78 -13.23 1.38
N ALA A 76 -9.43 -13.10 0.09
CA ALA A 76 -8.62 -12.00 -0.42
C ALA A 76 -9.33 -10.65 -0.24
N ASN A 77 -10.60 -10.55 -0.62
CA ASN A 77 -11.37 -9.31 -0.44
C ASN A 77 -11.55 -8.94 1.04
N THR A 78 -11.74 -9.93 1.92
CA THR A 78 -11.79 -9.71 3.37
C THR A 78 -10.47 -9.16 3.90
N ALA A 79 -9.34 -9.69 3.44
CA ALA A 79 -8.01 -9.20 3.80
C ALA A 79 -7.78 -7.76 3.30
N SER A 80 -8.17 -7.47 2.05
CA SER A 80 -8.07 -6.12 1.46
C SER A 80 -8.89 -5.08 2.22
N ILE A 81 -10.12 -5.41 2.62
CA ILE A 81 -10.98 -4.50 3.41
C ILE A 81 -10.34 -4.20 4.77
N ARG A 82 -9.78 -5.22 5.44
CA ARG A 82 -9.08 -5.04 6.72
C ARG A 82 -7.84 -4.16 6.59
N ALA A 83 -7.05 -4.35 5.54
CA ALA A 83 -5.89 -3.51 5.27
C ALA A 83 -6.29 -2.06 4.94
N LEU A 84 -7.38 -1.85 4.19
CA LEU A 84 -7.91 -0.51 3.95
C LEU A 84 -8.37 0.17 5.24
N ALA A 85 -9.05 -0.57 6.14
CA ALA A 85 -9.44 -0.05 7.44
C ALA A 85 -8.21 0.35 8.28
N ALA A 86 -7.18 -0.49 8.30
CA ALA A 86 -5.93 -0.20 9.01
C ALA A 86 -5.19 1.04 8.44
N GLN A 87 -5.23 1.25 7.12
CA GLN A 87 -4.66 2.45 6.49
C GLN A 87 -5.45 3.72 6.83
N ALA A 88 -6.78 3.62 6.92
CA ALA A 88 -7.61 4.76 7.29
C ALA A 88 -7.41 5.20 8.76
N GLU A 89 -6.95 4.29 9.62
CA GLU A 89 -6.59 4.58 11.01
C GLU A 89 -5.19 5.19 11.16
N GLN A 90 -4.33 5.10 10.13
CA GLN A 90 -3.01 5.72 10.13
C GLN A 90 -3.13 7.20 9.77
N GLU A 91 -2.82 8.08 10.73
CA GLU A 91 -2.76 9.52 10.48
C GLU A 91 -1.62 9.83 9.49
N PRO A 92 -1.90 10.49 8.34
CA PRO A 92 -0.85 10.81 7.39
C PRO A 92 0.17 11.76 8.05
N PRO A 93 1.47 11.56 7.82
CA PRO A 93 2.47 12.51 8.29
C PRO A 93 2.16 13.89 7.69
N PRO A 94 2.33 14.99 8.46
CA PRO A 94 2.08 16.32 7.95
C PRO A 94 2.95 16.55 6.70
N PRO A 95 2.39 17.08 5.60
CA PRO A 95 3.14 17.30 4.38
C PRO A 95 4.33 18.23 4.66
N GLN A 96 5.54 17.75 4.41
CA GLN A 96 6.74 18.57 4.45
C GLN A 96 6.80 19.40 3.15
N TYR A 97 6.19 20.57 3.17
CA TYR A 97 6.20 21.49 2.04
C TYR A 97 7.51 22.30 2.05
N ASN A 98 8.37 22.07 1.06
CA ASN A 98 9.57 22.88 0.84
C ASN A 98 9.42 23.65 -0.46
N PRO A 99 8.82 24.86 -0.45
CA PRO A 99 8.55 25.59 -1.69
C PRO A 99 9.86 26.11 -2.29
N ALA A 100 10.12 25.76 -3.54
CA ALA A 100 10.99 26.56 -4.39
C ALA A 100 10.32 27.93 -4.62
N PRO A 101 11.09 29.04 -4.65
CA PRO A 101 10.51 30.36 -4.89
C PRO A 101 9.92 30.43 -6.32
N PRO A 102 8.61 30.71 -6.47
CA PRO A 102 8.01 30.89 -7.78
C PRO A 102 8.44 32.21 -8.44
N PRO A 103 8.30 32.35 -9.77
CA PRO A 103 8.47 33.63 -10.46
C PRO A 103 7.47 34.67 -9.93
N PRO A 104 7.78 35.97 -10.02
CA PRO A 104 6.89 37.02 -9.53
C PRO A 104 5.63 37.13 -10.39
N LEU A 105 4.45 36.98 -9.76
CA LEU A 105 3.19 37.42 -10.35
C LEU A 105 3.14 38.94 -10.33
N THR A 106 2.91 39.57 -11.49
CA THR A 106 3.00 41.03 -11.65
C THR A 106 1.65 41.68 -11.92
N SER A 107 0.59 40.91 -12.17
CA SER A 107 -0.74 41.45 -12.45
C SER A 107 -1.90 40.51 -12.06
N PRO A 108 -3.13 41.04 -11.89
CA PRO A 108 -4.34 40.22 -11.73
C PRO A 108 -4.65 39.30 -12.92
N GLU A 109 -4.21 39.67 -14.13
CA GLU A 109 -4.34 38.83 -15.33
C GLU A 109 -3.44 37.59 -15.27
N ASP A 110 -2.24 37.72 -14.67
CA ASP A 110 -1.35 36.58 -14.43
C ASP A 110 -1.98 35.58 -13.45
N LEU A 111 -2.69 36.07 -12.43
CA LEU A 111 -3.39 35.22 -11.48
C LEU A 111 -4.57 34.47 -12.13
N ALA A 112 -5.37 35.16 -12.96
CA ALA A 112 -6.46 34.53 -13.69
C ALA A 112 -5.93 33.44 -14.63
N ARG A 113 -4.85 33.72 -15.38
CA ARG A 113 -4.17 32.74 -16.22
C ARG A 113 -3.63 31.55 -15.44
N LEU A 114 -3.08 31.78 -14.24
CA LEU A 114 -2.55 30.71 -13.38
C LEU A 114 -3.68 29.79 -12.88
N ILE A 115 -4.82 30.36 -12.50
CA ILE A 115 -6.02 29.60 -12.10
C ILE A 115 -6.56 28.77 -13.25
N ASP A 116 -6.69 29.35 -14.44
CA ASP A 116 -7.14 28.63 -15.64
C ASP A 116 -6.19 27.49 -16.02
N ALA A 117 -4.88 27.73 -15.94
CA ALA A 117 -3.86 26.70 -16.18
C ALA A 117 -3.94 25.55 -15.16
N ALA A 118 -4.10 25.87 -13.87
CA ALA A 118 -4.26 24.86 -12.83
C ALA A 118 -5.56 24.06 -12.96
N ALA A 119 -6.68 24.71 -13.35
CA ALA A 119 -7.94 24.03 -13.62
C ALA A 119 -7.82 23.08 -14.82
N ALA A 120 -7.18 23.52 -15.91
CA ALA A 120 -6.94 22.69 -17.08
C ALA A 120 -6.02 21.49 -16.78
N ASP A 121 -4.98 21.70 -15.98
CA ASP A 121 -4.07 20.65 -15.52
C ASP A 121 -4.80 19.62 -14.63
N LEU A 122 -5.67 20.09 -13.73
CA LEU A 122 -6.47 19.22 -12.86
C LEU A 122 -7.48 18.39 -13.67
N ASP A 123 -8.14 18.98 -14.67
CA ASP A 123 -9.05 18.28 -15.57
C ASP A 123 -8.30 17.27 -16.46
N GLY A 124 -7.10 17.61 -16.91
CA GLY A 124 -6.21 16.70 -17.64
C GLY A 124 -5.80 15.50 -16.80
N PHE A 125 -5.34 15.76 -15.57
CA PHE A 125 -4.98 14.74 -14.60
C PHE A 125 -6.16 13.84 -14.22
N THR A 126 -7.34 14.42 -13.99
CA THR A 126 -8.56 13.65 -13.67
C THR A 126 -8.95 12.72 -14.82
N ARG A 127 -8.91 13.20 -16.07
CA ARG A 127 -9.16 12.36 -17.25
C ARG A 127 -8.13 11.24 -17.41
N GLN A 128 -6.85 11.54 -17.18
CA GLN A 128 -5.77 10.55 -17.26
C GLN A 128 -5.91 9.49 -16.15
N LEU A 129 -6.26 9.90 -14.93
CA LEU A 129 -6.57 8.98 -13.84
C LEU A 129 -7.77 8.10 -14.17
N SER A 130 -8.90 8.66 -14.63
CA SER A 130 -10.08 7.86 -14.99
C SER A 130 -9.79 6.84 -16.08
N ALA A 131 -9.02 7.21 -17.12
CA ALA A 131 -8.67 6.30 -18.21
C ALA A 131 -7.76 5.13 -17.77
N VAL A 132 -6.90 5.33 -16.77
CA VAL A 132 -5.98 4.29 -16.26
C VAL A 132 -6.61 3.45 -15.15
N VAL A 133 -7.46 4.05 -14.32
CA VAL A 133 -7.99 3.44 -13.09
C VAL A 133 -9.26 2.60 -13.33
N ASP A 134 -9.95 2.78 -14.46
CA ASP A 134 -11.25 2.14 -14.71
C ASP A 134 -11.17 0.78 -15.43
N HIS A 135 -9.99 0.33 -15.84
CA HIS A 135 -9.81 -0.96 -16.50
C HIS A 135 -9.32 -2.05 -15.53
N PRO A 136 -10.00 -3.21 -15.46
CA PRO A 136 -9.48 -4.37 -14.75
C PRO A 136 -8.13 -4.81 -15.32
N VAL A 137 -7.13 -4.97 -14.45
CA VAL A 137 -5.82 -5.50 -14.83
C VAL A 137 -5.82 -7.01 -14.70
N PRO A 138 -5.45 -7.77 -15.75
CA PRO A 138 -5.34 -9.22 -15.68
C PRO A 138 -3.96 -9.64 -15.15
N ALA A 139 -3.91 -10.80 -14.50
CA ALA A 139 -2.67 -11.50 -14.16
C ALA A 139 -2.85 -13.01 -14.23
N HIS A 140 -1.75 -13.73 -14.42
CA HIS A 140 -1.70 -15.19 -14.44
C HIS A 140 -0.47 -15.69 -13.66
N SER A 141 -0.55 -16.89 -13.10
CA SER A 141 0.61 -17.54 -12.46
C SER A 141 1.64 -17.95 -13.50
N GLY A 142 2.88 -18.20 -13.07
CA GLY A 142 3.92 -18.74 -13.94
C GLY A 142 3.60 -20.14 -14.47
N GLY A 143 2.88 -20.95 -13.69
CA GLY A 143 2.39 -22.28 -14.08
C GLY A 143 1.16 -22.26 -15.00
N GLY A 144 0.45 -21.13 -15.06
CA GLY A 144 -0.73 -20.96 -15.91
C GLY A 144 -2.02 -21.58 -15.37
N HIS A 145 -2.01 -22.12 -14.14
CA HIS A 145 -3.19 -22.73 -13.53
C HIS A 145 -4.08 -21.74 -12.78
N VAL A 146 -3.54 -20.58 -12.39
CA VAL A 146 -4.28 -19.50 -11.75
C VAL A 146 -4.30 -18.29 -12.66
N ARG A 147 -5.47 -17.68 -12.85
CA ARG A 147 -5.60 -16.36 -13.46
C ARG A 147 -6.60 -15.51 -12.71
N GLY A 148 -6.48 -14.20 -12.80
CA GLY A 148 -7.43 -13.31 -12.16
C GLY A 148 -7.42 -11.92 -12.76
N SER A 149 -8.34 -11.09 -12.26
CA SER A 149 -8.38 -9.67 -12.57
C SER A 149 -8.62 -8.85 -11.30
N ALA A 150 -8.06 -7.65 -11.28
CA ALA A 150 -8.22 -6.73 -10.16
C ALA A 150 -8.43 -5.30 -10.65
N GLN A 151 -9.04 -4.49 -9.79
CA GLN A 151 -9.27 -3.07 -10.03
C GLN A 151 -9.21 -2.33 -8.70
N ARG A 152 -8.45 -1.23 -8.66
CA ARG A 152 -8.30 -0.37 -7.46
C ARG A 152 -7.92 -1.18 -6.21
N GLY A 153 -7.00 -2.11 -6.34
CA GLY A 153 -6.56 -2.97 -5.24
C GLY A 153 -7.55 -4.05 -4.80
N ARG A 154 -8.72 -4.20 -5.46
CA ARG A 154 -9.73 -5.23 -5.19
C ARG A 154 -9.67 -6.31 -6.26
N VAL A 155 -9.71 -7.58 -5.86
CA VAL A 155 -9.80 -8.71 -6.79
C VAL A 155 -11.25 -8.86 -7.27
N LEU A 156 -11.45 -8.84 -8.59
CA LEU A 156 -12.76 -8.92 -9.22
C LEU A 156 -13.11 -10.34 -9.65
N SER A 157 -12.13 -11.04 -10.25
CA SER A 157 -12.28 -12.43 -10.65
C SER A 157 -11.01 -13.21 -10.33
N LEU A 158 -11.21 -14.49 -10.06
CA LEU A 158 -10.15 -15.47 -9.93
C LEU A 158 -10.66 -16.76 -10.57
N GLU A 159 -9.82 -17.39 -11.35
CA GLU A 159 -10.09 -18.67 -11.98
C GLU A 159 -8.92 -19.60 -11.71
N LEU A 160 -9.28 -20.86 -11.48
CA LEU A 160 -8.36 -21.92 -11.11
C LEU A 160 -8.63 -23.11 -12.02
N ASP A 161 -7.57 -23.70 -12.58
CA ASP A 161 -7.67 -25.00 -13.23
C ASP A 161 -8.08 -26.06 -12.20
N ALA A 162 -9.32 -26.54 -12.32
CA ALA A 162 -9.90 -27.46 -11.36
C ALA A 162 -9.28 -28.86 -11.41
N ASP A 163 -8.84 -29.31 -12.60
CA ASP A 163 -8.25 -30.63 -12.77
C ASP A 163 -6.85 -30.66 -12.13
N TRP A 164 -6.09 -29.58 -12.31
CA TRP A 164 -4.84 -29.38 -11.58
C TRP A 164 -5.08 -29.23 -10.06
N ALA A 165 -6.01 -28.38 -9.63
CA ALA A 165 -6.28 -28.16 -8.20
C ALA A 165 -6.72 -29.44 -7.47
N ALA A 166 -7.37 -30.38 -8.19
CA ALA A 166 -7.76 -31.67 -7.64
C ALA A 166 -6.55 -32.55 -7.24
N VAL A 167 -5.41 -32.44 -7.93
CA VAL A 167 -4.25 -33.33 -7.76
C VAL A 167 -2.99 -32.65 -7.22
N ALA A 168 -2.86 -31.33 -7.39
CA ALA A 168 -1.69 -30.57 -6.97
C ALA A 168 -1.49 -30.58 -5.45
N ARG A 169 -0.25 -30.35 -5.00
CA ARG A 169 0.00 -30.21 -3.56
C ARG A 169 -0.55 -28.89 -3.05
N ASP A 170 -1.04 -28.85 -1.81
CA ASP A 170 -1.58 -27.62 -1.22
C ASP A 170 -0.55 -26.47 -1.28
N SER A 171 0.73 -26.76 -1.03
CA SER A 171 1.82 -25.78 -1.14
C SER A 171 2.00 -25.19 -2.54
N GLU A 172 1.73 -25.99 -3.58
CA GLU A 172 1.82 -25.57 -4.98
C GLU A 172 0.68 -24.60 -5.30
N ILE A 173 -0.55 -24.98 -4.92
CA ILE A 173 -1.74 -24.14 -5.05
C ILE A 173 -1.55 -22.81 -4.30
N GLU A 174 -1.14 -22.88 -3.03
CA GLU A 174 -0.87 -21.69 -2.23
C GLU A 174 0.17 -20.77 -2.88
N SER A 175 1.23 -21.33 -3.45
CA SER A 175 2.29 -20.54 -4.08
C SER A 175 1.82 -19.79 -5.33
N GLU A 176 1.04 -20.44 -6.21
CA GLU A 176 0.50 -19.78 -7.41
C GLU A 176 -0.57 -18.75 -7.06
N LEU A 177 -1.38 -19.02 -6.04
CA LEU A 177 -2.35 -18.05 -5.53
C LEU A 177 -1.66 -16.81 -4.96
N VAL A 178 -0.59 -16.98 -4.18
CA VAL A 178 0.22 -15.85 -3.68
C VAL A 178 0.82 -15.05 -4.84
N GLU A 179 1.37 -15.73 -5.84
CA GLU A 179 1.95 -15.09 -7.03
C GLU A 179 0.91 -14.21 -7.74
N VAL A 180 -0.24 -14.77 -8.12
CA VAL A 180 -1.29 -14.03 -8.83
C VAL A 180 -1.82 -12.88 -8.00
N LEU A 181 -2.11 -13.09 -6.71
CA LEU A 181 -2.64 -12.03 -5.87
C LEU A 181 -1.63 -10.88 -5.66
N ARG A 182 -0.33 -11.17 -5.60
CA ARG A 182 0.73 -10.14 -5.58
C ARG A 182 0.79 -9.37 -6.89
N LEU A 183 0.77 -10.05 -8.03
CA LEU A 183 0.76 -9.41 -9.34
C LEU A 183 -0.46 -8.50 -9.50
N LEU A 184 -1.65 -9.00 -9.16
CA LEU A 184 -2.88 -8.22 -9.18
C LEU A 184 -2.81 -6.99 -8.28
N ARG A 185 -2.25 -7.11 -7.07
CA ARG A 185 -2.06 -5.97 -6.17
C ARG A 185 -1.10 -4.94 -6.76
N GLY A 186 0.06 -5.38 -7.24
CA GLY A 186 1.08 -4.48 -7.80
C GLY A 186 0.62 -3.75 -9.06
N LEU A 187 -0.21 -4.40 -9.89
CA LEU A 187 -0.74 -3.80 -11.11
C LEU A 187 -1.98 -2.91 -10.88
N SER A 188 -2.78 -3.20 -9.85
CA SER A 188 -4.07 -2.52 -9.63
C SER A 188 -4.02 -1.32 -8.69
N VAL A 189 -2.86 -1.09 -8.05
CA VAL A 189 -2.63 0.06 -7.17
C VAL A 189 -1.67 1.02 -7.86
N PRO A 190 -2.07 2.28 -8.09
CA PRO A 190 -1.14 3.30 -8.56
C PRO A 190 -0.02 3.47 -7.52
N GLY A 191 1.23 3.26 -7.90
CA GLY A 191 2.38 3.55 -7.02
C GLY A 191 2.33 5.01 -6.54
N GLU A 192 2.98 5.31 -5.41
CA GLU A 192 2.99 6.66 -4.79
C GLU A 192 3.31 7.78 -5.79
N SER A 193 4.15 7.50 -6.80
CA SER A 193 4.51 8.45 -7.86
C SER A 193 3.35 8.87 -8.77
N ALA A 194 2.28 8.08 -8.85
CA ALA A 194 1.08 8.42 -9.63
C ALA A 194 0.06 9.26 -8.83
N GLN A 195 0.25 9.41 -7.52
CA GLN A 195 -0.73 10.04 -6.63
C GLN A 195 -0.53 11.56 -6.48
N THR A 196 0.61 12.11 -6.90
CA THR A 196 0.88 13.55 -6.79
C THR A 196 0.92 14.19 -8.18
N PRO A 197 -0.05 15.03 -8.56
CA PRO A 197 0.05 15.83 -9.77
C PRO A 197 1.24 16.80 -9.60
N THR A 198 2.35 16.52 -10.27
CA THR A 198 3.49 17.45 -10.36
C THR A 198 3.17 18.53 -11.39
N SER A 199 2.12 19.32 -11.16
CA SER A 199 1.82 20.49 -11.98
C SER A 199 2.54 21.72 -11.42
N PRO A 200 3.32 22.43 -12.25
CA PRO A 200 3.95 23.69 -11.84
C PRO A 200 2.92 24.76 -11.47
N ALA A 201 1.75 24.79 -12.14
CA ALA A 201 0.68 25.75 -11.84
C ALA A 201 0.03 25.49 -10.47
N ILE A 202 -0.22 24.23 -10.12
CA ILE A 202 -0.74 23.83 -8.79
C ILE A 202 0.29 24.13 -7.69
N THR A 203 1.57 23.89 -7.97
CA THR A 203 2.69 24.22 -7.07
C THR A 203 2.76 25.72 -6.79
N GLU A 204 2.63 26.53 -7.85
CA GLU A 204 2.66 27.99 -7.76
C GLU A 204 1.42 28.55 -7.03
N LEU A 205 0.22 28.01 -7.27
CA LEU A 205 -1.00 28.35 -6.52
C LEU A 205 -0.88 28.01 -5.03
N THR A 206 -0.37 26.82 -4.71
CA THR A 206 -0.18 26.39 -3.31
C THR A 206 0.85 27.26 -2.59
N ALA A 207 1.92 27.66 -3.29
CA ALA A 207 2.89 28.62 -2.77
C ALA A 207 2.29 30.01 -2.54
N LEU A 208 1.38 30.46 -3.41
CA LEU A 208 0.71 31.76 -3.29
C LEU A 208 -0.30 31.80 -2.13
N VAL A 209 -1.05 30.72 -1.90
CA VAL A 209 -1.97 30.57 -0.76
C VAL A 209 -1.20 30.53 0.57
N SER A 210 0.00 29.96 0.56
CA SER A 210 0.88 29.90 1.73
C SER A 210 1.54 31.25 2.06
N ASP A 211 1.45 32.24 1.17
CA ASP A 211 1.94 33.61 1.36
C ASP A 211 0.80 34.64 1.10
N PRO A 212 -0.06 34.88 2.10
CA PRO A 212 -1.24 35.74 1.94
C PRO A 212 -0.87 37.19 1.57
N GLN A 213 0.32 37.68 1.90
CA GLN A 213 0.74 39.03 1.51
C GLN A 213 1.04 39.15 0.02
N ARG A 214 1.63 38.10 -0.58
CA ARG A 214 1.83 38.05 -2.04
C ARG A 214 0.52 37.92 -2.79
N LEU A 215 -0.43 37.12 -2.28
CA LEU A 215 -1.76 37.00 -2.87
C LEU A 215 -2.48 38.36 -2.90
N LEU A 216 -2.43 39.11 -1.80
CA LEU A 216 -3.04 40.44 -1.72
C LEU A 216 -2.37 41.48 -2.63
N ARG A 217 -1.04 41.41 -2.81
CA ARG A 217 -0.30 42.24 -3.80
C ARG A 217 -0.66 41.86 -5.24
N GLY A 218 -0.75 40.57 -5.55
CA GLY A 218 -1.16 40.09 -6.88
C GLY A 218 -2.60 40.47 -7.26
N LEU A 219 -3.48 40.61 -6.27
CA LEU A 219 -4.86 41.10 -6.45
C LEU A 219 -4.96 42.63 -6.53
N GLY A 220 -3.86 43.37 -6.36
CA GLY A 220 -3.86 44.83 -6.33
C GLY A 220 -4.54 45.44 -5.10
N LEU A 221 -4.70 44.66 -4.02
CA LEU A 221 -5.37 45.08 -2.79
C LEU A 221 -4.41 45.74 -1.79
N VAL A 222 -3.11 45.58 -1.99
CA VAL A 222 -2.03 46.15 -1.17
C VAL A 222 -0.88 46.53 -2.12
N PRO A 223 -0.25 47.72 -1.96
CA PRO A 223 0.88 48.14 -2.79
C PRO A 223 2.14 47.27 -2.62
#